data_AF-A0A9K3NNM4-F1
#
_entry.id   AF-A0A9K3NNM4-F1
#
_cell.length_a   1.000
_cell.length_b   1.000
_cell.length_c   1.000
_cell.angle_alpha   90.00
_cell.angle_beta   90.00
_cell.angle_gamma   90.00
#
_symmetry.space_group_name_H-M   'P 1'
#
loop_
_entity.id
_entity.type
_entity.pdbx_description
1 polymer ?
#
loop_
_entity_poly.entity_id
_entity_poly.type
_entity_poly.pdbx_seq_one_letter_code
_entity_poly.pdbx_strand_id
1 'polypeptide(L)'
;MKEEEARHMTAVKELADAKIGRSRMAKIIEELKAEAREIILGDVNRCLEEAEARATKVAEEKDDLATMNAQLVADHAWMRDFGVANVANVILDAPENTDAVAKVVECAREAGYNAAYTECLTHVNALSAKKFTDDRCALHGVDTEAALRAATEAYDGLIVPDLAQIEECLDADDYVDRLQTLFEPKKNVEGDGGAI
;
A
#
# COMPACT_ATOMS: atom_id res chain seq x y z
N MET A 1 93.86 32.51 38.87
CA MET A 1 94.14 31.88 37.56
C MET A 1 93.72 30.40 37.54
N LYS A 2 94.38 29.49 38.27
CA LYS A 2 94.05 28.03 38.23
C LYS A 2 92.62 27.66 38.69
N GLU A 3 92.06 28.35 39.67
CA GLU A 3 90.71 28.04 40.20
C GLU A 3 89.59 28.49 39.25
N GLU A 4 89.83 29.56 38.50
CA GLU A 4 88.89 30.14 37.54
C GLU A 4 88.83 29.29 36.26
N GLU A 5 89.97 28.75 35.82
CA GLU A 5 90.07 27.78 34.73
C GLU A 5 89.37 26.44 35.07
N ALA A 6 89.48 25.96 36.31
CA ALA A 6 88.79 24.74 36.76
C ALA A 6 87.26 24.92 36.82
N ARG A 7 86.78 26.10 37.25
CA ARG A 7 85.34 26.44 37.22
C ARG A 7 84.84 26.57 35.79
N HIS A 8 85.60 27.20 34.89
CA HIS A 8 85.27 27.30 33.47
C HIS A 8 85.20 25.91 32.80
N MET A 9 86.14 25.01 33.10
CA MET A 9 86.15 23.64 32.58
C MET A 9 84.93 22.83 33.05
N THR A 10 84.52 23.00 34.31
CA THR A 10 83.30 22.38 34.86
C THR A 10 82.04 22.91 34.17
N ALA A 11 81.94 24.23 34.00
CA ALA A 11 80.80 24.86 33.31
C ALA A 11 80.71 24.45 31.83
N VAL A 12 81.84 24.32 31.13
CA VAL A 12 81.90 23.81 29.74
C VAL A 12 81.44 22.36 29.68
N LYS A 13 81.80 21.53 30.66
CA LYS A 13 81.36 20.13 30.74
C LYS A 13 79.86 20.02 31.00
N GLU A 14 79.32 20.79 31.95
CA GLU A 14 77.87 20.84 32.21
C GLU A 14 77.08 21.34 31.00
N LEU A 15 77.60 22.34 30.27
CA LEU A 15 77.00 22.82 29.03
C LEU A 15 77.01 21.74 27.93
N ALA A 16 78.11 20.98 27.81
CA ALA A 16 78.23 19.86 26.88
C ALA A 16 77.24 18.74 27.22
N ASP A 17 77.15 18.36 28.51
CA ASP A 17 76.19 17.36 29.00
C ASP A 17 74.74 17.81 28.79
N ALA A 18 74.43 19.09 29.02
CA ALA A 18 73.11 19.68 28.72
C ALA A 18 72.80 19.71 27.21
N LYS A 19 73.81 19.92 26.35
CA LYS A 19 73.64 19.85 24.89
C LYS A 19 73.37 18.42 24.42
N ILE A 20 74.05 17.44 25.00
CA ILE A 20 73.80 16.00 24.77
C ILE A 20 72.38 15.65 25.25
N GLY A 21 71.99 16.09 26.44
CA GLY A 21 70.64 15.89 26.99
C GLY A 21 69.54 16.47 26.08
N ARG A 22 69.72 17.71 25.60
CA ARG A 22 68.79 18.33 24.63
C ARG A 22 68.70 17.56 23.31
N SER A 23 69.83 17.08 22.78
CA SER A 23 69.84 16.28 21.56
C SER A 23 69.11 14.95 21.74
N ARG A 24 69.21 14.31 22.90
CA ARG A 24 68.46 13.08 23.23
C ARG A 24 66.97 13.35 23.34
N MET A 25 66.56 14.42 24.04
CA MET A 25 65.14 14.80 24.14
C MET A 25 64.54 15.12 22.77
N ALA A 26 65.26 15.86 21.91
CA ALA A 26 64.81 16.16 20.56
C ALA A 26 64.57 14.88 19.73
N LYS A 27 65.45 13.87 19.88
CA LYS A 27 65.29 12.56 19.24
C LYS A 27 64.03 11.83 19.74
N ILE A 28 63.82 11.77 21.05
CA ILE A 28 62.64 11.15 21.67
C ILE A 28 61.35 11.85 21.22
N ILE A 29 61.36 13.18 21.14
CA ILE A 29 60.19 13.95 20.68
C ILE A 29 59.84 13.60 19.23
N GLU A 30 60.83 13.47 18.34
CA GLU A 30 60.56 13.08 16.94
C GLU A 30 60.10 11.63 16.82
N GLU A 31 60.64 10.71 17.64
CA GLU A 31 60.18 9.32 17.71
C GLU A 31 58.72 9.24 18.20
N LEU A 32 58.37 9.96 19.29
CA LEU A 32 57.00 10.04 19.80
C LEU A 32 56.04 10.70 18.81
N LYS A 33 56.48 11.71 18.05
CA LYS A 33 55.67 12.31 16.98
C LYS A 33 55.43 11.34 15.84
N ALA A 34 56.42 10.54 15.47
CA ALA A 34 56.28 9.52 14.43
C ALA A 34 55.30 8.43 14.86
N GLU A 35 55.43 7.93 16.09
CA GLU A 35 54.53 6.95 16.68
C GLU A 35 53.09 7.49 16.80
N ALA A 36 52.93 8.72 17.29
CA ALA A 36 51.61 9.35 17.36
C ALA A 36 50.97 9.53 15.98
N ARG A 37 51.76 9.87 14.94
CA ARG A 37 51.25 9.95 13.56
C ARG A 37 50.80 8.60 13.03
N GLU A 38 51.56 7.54 13.30
CA GLU A 38 51.22 6.19 12.89
C GLU A 38 49.91 5.72 13.54
N ILE A 39 49.74 5.95 14.84
CA ILE A 39 48.49 5.64 15.57
C ILE A 39 47.31 6.41 14.97
N ILE A 40 47.46 7.73 14.77
CA ILE A 40 46.40 8.57 14.20
C ILE A 40 46.03 8.10 12.78
N LEU A 41 47.02 7.77 11.93
CA LEU A 41 46.76 7.26 10.59
C LEU A 41 46.03 5.92 10.61
N GLY A 42 46.40 5.02 11.51
CA GLY A 42 45.71 3.75 11.72
C GLY A 42 44.25 3.94 12.16
N ASP A 43 44.00 4.84 13.11
CA ASP A 43 42.66 5.17 13.57
C ASP A 43 41.82 5.83 12.46
N VAL A 44 42.39 6.76 11.70
CA VAL A 44 41.72 7.40 10.56
C VAL A 44 41.38 6.37 9.49
N ASN A 45 42.29 5.45 9.17
CA ASN A 45 42.04 4.39 8.20
C ASN A 45 40.90 3.46 8.65
N ARG A 46 40.91 3.04 9.92
CA ARG A 46 39.83 2.23 10.49
C ARG A 46 38.49 2.97 10.44
N CYS A 47 38.46 4.24 10.86
CA CYS A 47 37.25 5.05 10.79
C CYS A 47 36.75 5.24 9.34
N LEU A 48 37.67 5.36 8.37
CA LEU A 48 37.35 5.44 6.95
C LEU A 48 36.71 4.13 6.46
N GLU A 49 37.33 2.98 6.73
CA GLU A 49 36.80 1.66 6.35
C GLU A 49 35.39 1.42 6.94
N GLU A 50 35.18 1.76 8.21
CA GLU A 50 33.86 1.64 8.82
C GLU A 50 32.83 2.61 8.21
N ALA A 51 33.26 3.82 7.83
CA ALA A 51 32.40 4.80 7.16
C ALA A 51 32.02 4.36 5.74
N GLU A 52 32.97 3.80 4.98
CA GLU A 52 32.73 3.23 3.66
C GLU A 52 31.77 2.04 3.73
N ALA A 53 31.99 1.10 4.66
CA ALA A 53 31.07 -0.02 4.87
C ALA A 53 29.64 0.44 5.21
N ARG A 54 29.51 1.47 6.06
CA ARG A 54 28.21 2.09 6.38
C ARG A 54 27.59 2.76 5.15
N ALA A 55 28.38 3.45 4.33
CA ALA A 55 27.88 4.11 3.12
C ALA A 55 27.38 3.11 2.07
N THR A 56 28.09 2.00 1.87
CA THR A 56 27.66 0.91 0.96
C THR A 56 26.35 0.30 1.43
N LYS A 57 26.23 -0.06 2.73
CA LYS A 57 25.00 -0.62 3.29
C LYS A 57 23.79 0.31 3.13
N VAL A 58 23.97 1.61 3.36
CA VAL A 58 22.91 2.60 3.15
C VAL A 58 22.55 2.73 1.66
N ALA A 59 23.52 2.60 0.76
CA ALA A 59 23.25 2.63 -0.67
C ALA A 59 22.41 1.43 -1.13
N GLU A 60 22.72 0.22 -0.64
CA GLU A 60 21.95 -1.01 -0.89
C GLU A 60 20.51 -0.89 -0.36
N GLU A 61 20.34 -0.50 0.92
CA GLU A 61 19.01 -0.30 1.53
C GLU A 61 18.17 0.74 0.77
N LYS A 62 18.80 1.78 0.23
CA LYS A 62 18.11 2.78 -0.60
C LYS A 62 17.67 2.24 -1.95
N ASP A 63 18.45 1.35 -2.55
CA ASP A 63 18.11 0.72 -3.84
C ASP A 63 16.94 -0.26 -3.69
N ASP A 64 16.94 -1.04 -2.61
CA ASP A 64 15.82 -1.92 -2.23
C ASP A 64 14.53 -1.10 -2.04
N LEU A 65 14.62 0.01 -1.29
CA LEU A 65 13.48 0.92 -1.09
C LEU A 65 13.01 1.58 -2.39
N ALA A 66 13.93 1.94 -3.29
CA ALA A 66 13.58 2.51 -4.58
C ALA A 66 12.82 1.49 -5.44
N THR A 67 13.26 0.22 -5.43
CA THR A 67 12.60 -0.88 -6.12
C THR A 67 11.20 -1.14 -5.56
N MET A 68 11.06 -1.24 -4.23
CA MET A 68 9.76 -1.41 -3.57
C MET A 68 8.80 -0.25 -3.87
N ASN A 69 9.31 0.99 -3.91
CA ASN A 69 8.50 2.17 -4.23
C ASN A 69 8.05 2.14 -5.70
N ALA A 70 8.93 1.77 -6.63
CA ALA A 70 8.56 1.62 -8.04
C ALA A 70 7.46 0.57 -8.23
N GLN A 71 7.53 -0.56 -7.53
CA GLN A 71 6.48 -1.57 -7.54
C GLN A 71 5.17 -1.02 -6.98
N LEU A 72 5.19 -0.39 -5.81
CA LEU A 72 4.00 0.21 -5.19
C LEU A 72 3.32 1.25 -6.09
N VAL A 73 4.10 2.06 -6.79
CA VAL A 73 3.58 3.05 -7.75
C VAL A 73 2.90 2.35 -8.94
N ALA A 74 3.49 1.27 -9.45
CA ALA A 74 2.91 0.48 -10.54
C ALA A 74 1.60 -0.19 -10.09
N ASP A 75 1.60 -0.82 -8.92
CA ASP A 75 0.45 -1.46 -8.29
C ASP A 75 -0.70 -0.49 -8.09
N HIS A 76 -0.41 0.68 -7.52
CA HIS A 76 -1.40 1.72 -7.31
C HIS A 76 -1.96 2.26 -8.64
N ALA A 77 -1.11 2.45 -9.65
CA ALA A 77 -1.56 2.87 -10.98
C ALA A 77 -2.50 1.83 -11.60
N TRP A 78 -2.17 0.55 -11.50
CA TRP A 78 -3.02 -0.53 -12.01
C TRP A 78 -4.35 -0.62 -11.26
N MET A 79 -4.34 -0.52 -9.92
CA MET A 79 -5.57 -0.53 -9.12
C MET A 79 -6.48 0.64 -9.48
N ARG A 80 -5.91 1.84 -9.67
CA ARG A 80 -6.65 3.04 -10.08
C ARG A 80 -7.25 2.89 -11.47
N ASP A 81 -6.49 2.37 -12.43
CA ASP A 81 -6.89 2.36 -13.84
C ASP A 81 -7.76 1.16 -14.20
N PHE A 82 -7.63 0.03 -13.49
CA PHE A 82 -8.29 -1.23 -13.81
C PHE A 82 -8.90 -1.94 -12.59
N GLY A 83 -8.13 -2.10 -11.51
CA GLY A 83 -8.51 -2.96 -10.39
C GLY A 83 -9.87 -2.60 -9.77
N VAL A 84 -10.07 -1.33 -9.42
CA VAL A 84 -11.34 -0.87 -8.82
C VAL A 84 -12.53 -1.05 -9.75
N ALA A 85 -12.35 -0.76 -11.03
CA ALA A 85 -13.41 -0.91 -12.03
C ALA A 85 -13.80 -2.39 -12.22
N ASN A 86 -12.82 -3.29 -12.27
CA ASN A 86 -13.08 -4.72 -12.40
C ASN A 86 -13.81 -5.30 -11.18
N VAL A 87 -13.41 -4.92 -9.96
CA VAL A 87 -14.12 -5.32 -8.73
C VAL A 87 -15.57 -4.82 -8.76
N ALA A 88 -15.78 -3.55 -9.12
CA ALA A 88 -17.13 -2.99 -9.23
C ALA A 88 -17.96 -3.73 -10.29
N ASN A 89 -17.40 -4.04 -11.45
CA ASN A 89 -18.09 -4.78 -12.50
C ASN A 89 -18.47 -6.20 -12.05
N VAL A 90 -17.60 -6.92 -11.32
CA VAL A 90 -17.97 -8.23 -10.76
C VAL A 90 -19.22 -8.14 -9.88
N ILE A 91 -19.32 -7.09 -9.05
CA ILE A 91 -20.50 -6.90 -8.20
C ILE A 91 -21.74 -6.52 -9.02
N LEU A 92 -21.58 -5.56 -9.93
CA LEU A 92 -22.70 -5.01 -10.69
C LEU A 92 -23.26 -6.01 -11.71
N ASP A 93 -22.37 -6.75 -12.37
CA ASP A 93 -22.69 -7.73 -13.41
C ASP A 93 -22.98 -9.12 -12.84
N ALA A 94 -22.83 -9.33 -11.53
CA ALA A 94 -23.23 -10.56 -10.88
C ALA A 94 -24.71 -10.86 -11.18
N PRO A 95 -25.05 -12.10 -11.59
CA PRO A 95 -26.43 -12.45 -11.89
C PRO A 95 -27.32 -12.29 -10.66
N GLU A 96 -26.81 -12.56 -9.46
CA GLU A 96 -27.53 -12.36 -8.20
C GLU A 96 -27.94 -10.90 -8.01
N ASN A 97 -27.02 -9.96 -8.29
CA ASN A 97 -27.30 -8.53 -8.18
C ASN A 97 -28.26 -8.07 -9.29
N THR A 98 -28.04 -8.51 -10.52
CA THR A 98 -28.89 -8.18 -11.66
C THR A 98 -30.34 -8.62 -11.43
N ASP A 99 -30.53 -9.87 -10.97
CA ASP A 99 -31.85 -10.44 -10.70
C ASP A 99 -32.52 -9.76 -9.50
N ALA A 100 -31.78 -9.49 -8.42
CA ALA A 100 -32.32 -8.80 -7.25
C ALA A 100 -32.76 -7.37 -7.58
N VAL A 101 -31.94 -6.60 -8.31
CA VAL A 101 -32.30 -5.25 -8.78
C VAL A 101 -33.52 -5.31 -9.69
N ALA A 102 -33.57 -6.24 -10.64
CA ALA A 102 -34.72 -6.40 -11.53
C ALA A 102 -36.00 -6.68 -10.73
N LYS A 103 -35.91 -7.51 -9.68
CA LYS A 103 -37.05 -7.81 -8.82
C LYS A 103 -37.51 -6.60 -8.00
N VAL A 104 -36.58 -5.84 -7.42
CA VAL A 104 -36.90 -4.60 -6.69
C VAL A 104 -37.59 -3.60 -7.61
N VAL A 105 -37.06 -3.40 -8.82
CA VAL A 105 -37.64 -2.49 -9.82
C VAL A 105 -39.04 -2.94 -10.23
N GLU A 106 -39.25 -4.23 -10.46
CA GLU A 106 -40.58 -4.78 -10.77
C GLU A 106 -41.58 -4.53 -9.64
N CYS A 107 -41.24 -4.90 -8.40
CA CYS A 107 -42.13 -4.71 -7.26
C CYS A 107 -42.39 -3.23 -6.97
N ALA A 108 -41.39 -2.36 -7.15
CA ALA A 108 -41.56 -0.91 -6.97
C ALA A 108 -42.55 -0.34 -7.99
N ARG A 109 -42.46 -0.80 -9.24
CA ARG A 109 -43.39 -0.43 -10.30
C ARG A 109 -44.81 -0.89 -10.00
N GLU A 110 -44.99 -2.13 -9.54
CA GLU A 110 -46.31 -2.66 -9.17
C GLU A 110 -46.91 -1.92 -7.98
N ALA A 111 -46.13 -1.65 -6.94
CA ALA A 111 -46.57 -0.84 -5.79
C ALA A 111 -47.00 0.56 -6.23
N GLY A 112 -46.21 1.20 -7.09
CA GLY A 112 -46.55 2.51 -7.66
C GLY A 112 -47.84 2.48 -8.49
N TYR A 113 -48.04 1.46 -9.32
CA TYR A 113 -49.28 1.30 -10.10
C TYR A 113 -50.50 1.09 -9.21
N ASN A 114 -50.38 0.26 -8.17
CA ASN A 114 -51.47 0.01 -7.24
C ASN A 114 -51.85 1.27 -6.44
N ALA A 115 -50.84 2.02 -5.97
CA ALA A 115 -51.04 3.29 -5.28
C ALA A 115 -51.72 4.33 -6.18
N ALA A 116 -51.24 4.51 -7.41
CA ALA A 116 -51.82 5.45 -8.38
C ALA A 116 -53.27 5.07 -8.76
N TYR A 117 -53.56 3.77 -8.91
CA TYR A 117 -54.92 3.30 -9.17
C TYR A 117 -55.86 3.61 -8.00
N THR A 118 -55.39 3.39 -6.77
CA THR A 118 -56.13 3.69 -5.54
C THR A 118 -56.41 5.18 -5.37
N GLU A 119 -55.43 6.03 -5.69
CA GLU A 119 -55.60 7.49 -5.71
C GLU A 119 -56.64 7.91 -6.77
N CYS A 120 -56.55 7.34 -7.97
CA CYS A 120 -57.51 7.59 -9.04
C CYS A 120 -58.94 7.20 -8.64
N LEU A 121 -59.13 6.03 -8.03
CA LEU A 121 -60.41 5.60 -7.48
C LEU A 121 -60.95 6.61 -6.46
N THR A 122 -60.09 7.14 -5.59
CA THR A 122 -60.46 8.15 -4.59
C THR A 122 -61.02 9.40 -5.26
N HIS A 123 -60.34 9.93 -6.28
CA HIS A 123 -60.77 11.11 -7.02
C HIS A 123 -62.06 10.87 -7.83
N VAL A 124 -62.16 9.76 -8.55
CA VAL A 124 -63.36 9.42 -9.34
C VAL A 124 -64.57 9.22 -8.43
N ASN A 125 -64.39 8.54 -7.31
CA ASN A 125 -65.47 8.30 -6.35
C ASN A 125 -65.95 9.59 -5.67
N ALA A 126 -65.10 10.61 -5.52
CA ALA A 126 -65.53 11.90 -4.99
C ALA A 126 -66.50 12.64 -5.94
N LEU A 127 -66.36 12.42 -7.26
CA LEU A 127 -67.13 13.12 -8.29
C LEU A 127 -68.31 12.31 -8.83
N SER A 128 -68.33 10.99 -8.63
CA SER A 128 -69.33 10.09 -9.17
C SER A 128 -70.38 9.67 -8.14
N ALA A 129 -71.66 9.69 -8.55
CA ALA A 129 -72.76 9.12 -7.77
C ALA A 129 -72.67 7.58 -7.64
N LYS A 130 -72.07 6.91 -8.65
CA LYS A 130 -71.73 5.49 -8.59
C LYS A 130 -70.35 5.32 -7.97
N LYS A 131 -70.22 4.43 -6.98
CA LYS A 131 -68.93 4.08 -6.38
C LYS A 131 -68.27 2.93 -7.16
N PHE A 132 -66.97 3.09 -7.39
CA PHE A 132 -66.07 2.14 -8.03
C PHE A 132 -65.15 1.53 -6.99
N THR A 133 -64.85 0.25 -7.17
CA THR A 133 -63.92 -0.56 -6.37
C THR A 133 -62.67 -0.88 -7.20
N ASP A 134 -61.68 -1.50 -6.57
CA ASP A 134 -60.45 -1.96 -7.20
C ASP A 134 -60.58 -3.35 -7.85
N ASP A 135 -61.77 -3.96 -7.89
CA ASP A 135 -62.01 -5.30 -8.46
C ASP A 135 -61.55 -5.46 -9.93
N ARG A 136 -61.32 -4.35 -10.65
CA ARG A 136 -60.81 -4.32 -12.03
C ARG A 136 -59.33 -3.98 -12.13
N CYS A 137 -58.66 -3.74 -11.01
CA CYS A 137 -57.22 -3.51 -10.96
C CYS A 137 -56.51 -4.83 -11.31
N ALA A 138 -55.49 -4.76 -12.15
CA ALA A 138 -54.65 -5.92 -12.47
C ALA A 138 -53.90 -6.45 -11.23
N LEU A 139 -53.74 -5.61 -10.21
CA LEU A 139 -53.08 -5.91 -8.94
C LEU A 139 -54.08 -6.07 -7.79
N HIS A 140 -55.36 -6.28 -8.10
CA HIS A 140 -56.40 -6.47 -7.08
C HIS A 140 -56.06 -7.65 -6.15
N GLY A 141 -56.14 -7.41 -4.84
CA GLY A 141 -55.81 -8.41 -3.82
C GLY A 141 -54.32 -8.73 -3.67
N VAL A 142 -53.43 -8.04 -4.40
CA VAL A 142 -51.98 -8.21 -4.28
C VAL A 142 -51.43 -7.18 -3.29
N ASP A 143 -50.73 -7.66 -2.26
CA ASP A 143 -49.99 -6.80 -1.32
C ASP A 143 -48.66 -6.36 -1.93
N THR A 144 -48.75 -5.39 -2.84
CA THR A 144 -47.61 -4.86 -3.60
C THR A 144 -46.59 -4.12 -2.72
N GLU A 145 -47.02 -3.50 -1.63
CA GLU A 145 -46.12 -2.86 -0.66
C GLU A 145 -45.32 -3.88 0.13
N ALA A 146 -45.96 -4.96 0.60
CA ALA A 146 -45.23 -6.05 1.25
C ALA A 146 -44.28 -6.77 0.28
N ALA A 147 -44.68 -6.95 -0.98
CA ALA A 147 -43.81 -7.53 -2.01
C ALA A 147 -42.57 -6.67 -2.28
N LEU A 148 -42.73 -5.34 -2.40
CA LEU A 148 -41.60 -4.41 -2.51
C LEU A 148 -40.68 -4.50 -1.30
N ARG A 149 -41.23 -4.45 -0.09
CA ARG A 149 -40.43 -4.56 1.14
C ARG A 149 -39.65 -5.87 1.20
N ALA A 150 -40.28 -7.00 0.86
CA ALA A 150 -39.60 -8.29 0.82
C ALA A 150 -38.48 -8.34 -0.25
N ALA A 151 -38.71 -7.73 -1.42
CA ALA A 151 -37.69 -7.63 -2.45
C ALA A 151 -36.49 -6.76 -2.00
N THR A 152 -36.76 -5.64 -1.32
CA THR A 152 -35.70 -4.79 -0.74
C THR A 152 -34.93 -5.53 0.36
N GLU A 153 -35.61 -6.20 1.29
CA GLU A 153 -34.95 -7.01 2.33
C GLU A 153 -34.05 -8.11 1.72
N ALA A 154 -34.50 -8.74 0.62
CA ALA A 154 -33.69 -9.72 -0.11
C ALA A 154 -32.47 -9.10 -0.82
N TYR A 155 -32.62 -7.91 -1.39
CA TYR A 155 -31.52 -7.16 -2.00
C TYR A 155 -30.48 -6.71 -0.96
N ASP A 156 -30.94 -6.18 0.19
CA ASP A 156 -30.05 -5.71 1.25
C ASP A 156 -29.25 -6.86 1.90
N GLY A 157 -29.80 -8.08 1.87
CA GLY A 157 -29.16 -9.31 2.34
C GLY A 157 -28.42 -10.09 1.26
N LEU A 158 -28.19 -9.52 0.07
CA LEU A 158 -27.62 -10.23 -1.07
C LEU A 158 -26.18 -10.65 -0.81
N ILE A 159 -25.87 -11.90 -1.17
CA ILE A 159 -24.51 -12.43 -1.17
C ILE A 159 -24.09 -12.64 -2.62
N VAL A 160 -22.99 -12.00 -3.03
CA VAL A 160 -22.36 -12.21 -4.34
C VAL A 160 -21.19 -13.19 -4.15
N PRO A 161 -21.30 -14.45 -4.61
CA PRO A 161 -20.28 -15.47 -4.33
C PRO A 161 -18.88 -15.09 -4.84
N ASP A 162 -18.81 -14.41 -5.98
CA ASP A 162 -17.55 -14.00 -6.61
C ASP A 162 -16.76 -12.97 -5.76
N LEU A 163 -17.43 -12.26 -4.83
CA LEU A 163 -16.75 -11.37 -3.89
C LEU A 163 -15.81 -12.12 -2.95
N ALA A 164 -16.15 -13.34 -2.54
CA ALA A 164 -15.30 -14.11 -1.63
C ALA A 164 -13.91 -14.39 -2.24
N GLN A 165 -13.85 -14.60 -3.55
CA GLN A 165 -12.58 -14.79 -4.26
C GLN A 165 -11.77 -13.48 -4.33
N ILE A 166 -12.43 -12.35 -4.52
CA ILE A 166 -11.79 -11.03 -4.50
C ILE A 166 -11.24 -10.72 -3.10
N GLU A 167 -12.03 -10.97 -2.06
CA GLU A 167 -11.60 -10.80 -0.66
C GLU A 167 -10.38 -11.66 -0.36
N GLU A 168 -10.38 -12.92 -0.77
CA GLU A 168 -9.22 -13.80 -0.62
C GLU A 168 -7.98 -13.22 -1.32
N CYS A 169 -8.13 -12.63 -2.51
CA CYS A 169 -7.04 -11.94 -3.22
C CYS A 169 -6.49 -10.76 -2.41
N LEU A 170 -7.38 -9.93 -1.84
CA LEU A 170 -7.03 -8.72 -1.10
C LEU A 170 -6.29 -8.99 0.22
N ASP A 171 -6.46 -10.17 0.81
CA ASP A 171 -5.80 -10.56 2.06
C ASP A 171 -4.31 -10.96 1.88
N ALA A 172 -3.81 -11.05 0.65
CA ALA A 172 -2.43 -11.44 0.37
C ALA A 172 -1.48 -10.25 0.14
N ASP A 173 -0.19 -10.42 0.45
CA ASP A 173 0.83 -9.39 0.22
C ASP A 173 0.99 -9.04 -1.28
N ASP A 174 0.73 -10.00 -2.17
CA ASP A 174 0.78 -9.89 -3.63
C ASP A 174 -0.62 -9.67 -4.26
N TYR A 175 -1.53 -9.00 -3.55
CA TYR A 175 -2.93 -8.85 -3.95
C TYR A 175 -3.12 -8.34 -5.38
N VAL A 176 -2.27 -7.41 -5.85
CA VAL A 176 -2.37 -6.87 -7.22
C VAL A 176 -2.11 -7.94 -8.27
N ASP A 177 -1.08 -8.76 -8.11
CA ASP A 177 -0.76 -9.84 -9.05
C ASP A 177 -1.87 -10.90 -9.08
N ARG A 178 -2.45 -11.19 -7.91
CA ARG A 178 -3.59 -12.12 -7.80
C ARG A 178 -4.85 -11.56 -8.46
N LEU A 179 -5.16 -10.27 -8.26
CA LEU A 179 -6.29 -9.60 -8.92
C LEU A 179 -6.07 -9.49 -10.43
N GLN A 180 -4.85 -9.21 -10.88
CA GLN A 180 -4.50 -9.24 -12.30
C GLN A 180 -4.81 -10.62 -12.89
N THR A 181 -4.32 -11.69 -12.26
CA THR A 181 -4.58 -13.06 -12.69
C THR A 181 -6.07 -13.41 -12.67
N LEU A 182 -6.81 -12.92 -11.68
CA LEU A 182 -8.25 -13.15 -11.55
C LEU A 182 -9.04 -12.49 -12.69
N PHE A 183 -8.68 -11.25 -13.04
CA PHE A 183 -9.36 -10.47 -14.08
C PHE A 183 -8.79 -10.65 -15.49
N GLU A 184 -7.66 -11.35 -15.63
CA GLU A 184 -7.15 -11.71 -16.94
C GLU A 184 -8.18 -12.55 -17.69
N PRO A 185 -8.48 -12.22 -18.96
CA PRO A 185 -9.38 -13.03 -19.76
C PRO A 185 -8.75 -14.41 -19.91
N LYS A 186 -9.35 -15.41 -19.25
CA LYS A 186 -8.98 -16.81 -19.43
C LYS A 186 -9.06 -17.10 -20.93
N LYS A 187 -7.91 -17.33 -21.57
CA LYS A 187 -7.89 -17.86 -22.93
C LYS A 187 -8.64 -19.18 -22.89
N ASN A 188 -9.88 -19.17 -23.36
CA ASN A 188 -10.60 -20.40 -23.66
C ASN A 188 -9.72 -21.16 -24.64
N VAL A 189 -9.24 -22.32 -24.22
CA VAL A 189 -8.71 -23.31 -25.15
C VAL A 189 -9.88 -23.63 -26.06
N GLU A 190 -9.85 -23.09 -27.27
CA GLU A 190 -10.77 -23.48 -28.33
C GLU A 190 -10.72 -25.00 -28.40
N GLY A 191 -11.87 -25.63 -28.11
CA GLY A 191 -12.08 -27.03 -28.34
C GLY A 191 -11.84 -27.30 -29.82
N ASP A 192 -10.73 -27.98 -30.09
CA ASP A 192 -10.44 -28.60 -31.37
C ASP A 192 -11.67 -29.39 -31.83
N GLY A 193 -12.12 -29.04 -33.03
CA GLY A 193 -13.28 -29.63 -33.65
C GLY A 193 -13.00 -31.06 -34.10
N GLY A 194 -13.98 -31.93 -33.89
CA GLY A 194 -14.11 -33.19 -34.62
C GLY A 194 -15.39 -33.89 -34.19
N ALA A 195 -16.26 -34.38 -35.07
CA ALA A 195 -16.36 -34.34 -36.52
C ALA A 195 -17.86 -34.59 -36.84
N ILE A 196 -18.33 -34.07 -37.97
CA ILE A 196 -19.57 -34.51 -38.62
C ILE A 196 -19.30 -35.85 -39.30
#